data_AF-A0A2V7A111-F1
#
_entry.id   AF-A0A2V7A111-F1
#
_cell.length_a   1.000
_cell.length_b   1.000
_cell.length_c   1.000
_cell.angle_alpha   90.00
_cell.angle_beta   90.00
_cell.angle_gamma   90.00
#
_symmetry.space_group_name_H-M   'P 1'
#
loop_
_entity.id
_entity.type
_entity.pdbx_description
1 polymer ?
#
loop_
_entity_poly.entity_id
_entity_poly.type
_entity_poly.pdbx_seq_one_letter_code
_entity_poly.pdbx_strand_id
1 'polypeptide(L)'
;LHREFFELDLINTYTALILTNAAFNLAFAIWILRAFFASIPREIEEAAAVDGCGRLRVLVRIVLPLSRPGLVTAAIFAFIAAWNEYIVALTLMTDPDKKPLTVGVTSYVTAYVQHWNSLFAASIIAIVPVVVLFILIERYLVGGLTAGSVK
;
A
#
# COMPACT_ATOMS: atom_id res chain seq x y z
N LEU A 1 17.28 -7.05 -13.25
CA LEU A 1 15.92 -7.33 -12.75
C LEU A 1 15.36 -8.67 -13.26
N HIS A 2 14.69 -8.81 -14.41
CA HIS A 2 14.05 -10.10 -14.79
C HIS A 2 15.00 -11.32 -14.79
N ARG A 3 16.24 -11.18 -15.28
CA ARG A 3 17.25 -12.26 -15.24
C ARG A 3 17.69 -12.61 -13.81
N GLU A 4 17.84 -11.62 -12.94
CA GLU A 4 18.23 -11.83 -11.54
C GLU A 4 17.13 -12.55 -10.75
N PHE A 5 15.85 -12.23 -11.00
CA PHE A 5 14.72 -12.95 -10.38
C PHE A 5 14.59 -14.39 -10.90
N PHE A 6 14.97 -14.64 -12.16
CA PHE A 6 15.01 -16.00 -12.73
C PHE A 6 16.11 -16.84 -12.06
N GLU A 7 17.30 -16.27 -11.89
CA GLU A 7 18.43 -16.97 -11.23
C GLU A 7 18.17 -17.27 -9.75
N LEU A 8 17.29 -16.51 -9.10
CA LEU A 8 16.90 -16.69 -7.71
C LEU A 8 15.61 -17.52 -7.53
N ASP A 9 15.05 -18.10 -8.59
CA ASP A 9 13.80 -18.88 -8.59
C ASP A 9 12.59 -18.13 -7.97
N LEU A 10 12.58 -16.80 -8.11
CA LEU A 10 11.58 -15.92 -7.50
C LEU A 10 10.42 -15.58 -8.46
N ILE A 11 10.49 -16.05 -9.70
CA ILE A 11 9.41 -15.89 -10.70
C ILE A 11 8.20 -16.71 -10.24
N ASN A 12 6.99 -16.21 -10.53
CA ASN A 12 5.75 -16.87 -10.13
C ASN A 12 5.59 -17.05 -8.60
N THR A 13 6.21 -16.16 -7.81
CA THR A 13 6.03 -16.10 -6.35
C THR A 13 5.42 -14.77 -5.90
N TYR A 14 4.39 -14.83 -5.05
CA TYR A 14 3.78 -13.61 -4.47
C TYR A 14 4.78 -12.84 -3.61
N THR A 15 5.74 -13.52 -2.96
CA THR A 15 6.78 -12.87 -2.14
C THR A 15 7.63 -11.90 -2.96
N ALA A 16 8.07 -12.30 -4.17
CA ALA A 16 8.82 -11.42 -5.04
C ALA A 16 8.01 -10.18 -5.41
N LEU A 17 6.74 -10.37 -5.79
CA LEU A 17 5.84 -9.27 -6.14
C LEU A 17 5.60 -8.31 -4.97
N ILE A 18 5.42 -8.83 -3.76
CA ILE A 18 5.23 -8.04 -2.54
C ILE A 18 6.49 -7.22 -2.24
N LEU A 19 7.67 -7.85 -2.25
CA LEU A 19 8.92 -7.16 -1.93
C LEU A 19 9.28 -6.09 -2.96
N THR A 20 9.08 -6.37 -4.25
CA THR A 20 9.32 -5.39 -5.31
C THR A 20 8.36 -4.20 -5.20
N ASN A 21 7.06 -4.46 -4.99
CA ASN A 21 6.09 -3.39 -4.75
C ASN A 21 6.41 -2.59 -3.49
N ALA A 22 6.79 -3.25 -2.40
CA ALA A 22 7.17 -2.59 -1.16
C ALA A 22 8.38 -1.68 -1.38
N ALA A 23 9.41 -2.16 -2.07
CA ALA A 23 10.61 -1.38 -2.37
C ALA A 23 10.30 -0.11 -3.18
N PHE A 24 9.44 -0.20 -4.20
CA PHE A 24 9.03 0.96 -5.01
C PHE A 24 8.23 1.99 -4.20
N ASN A 25 7.34 1.52 -3.32
CA ASN A 25 6.46 2.39 -2.55
C ASN A 25 7.11 2.91 -1.24
N LEU A 26 8.24 2.33 -0.82
CA LEU A 26 8.86 2.59 0.47
C LEU A 26 9.26 4.05 0.64
N ALA A 27 9.87 4.66 -0.38
CA ALA A 27 10.33 6.05 -0.31
C ALA A 27 9.17 7.01 -0.03
N PHE A 28 8.03 6.80 -0.69
CA PHE A 28 6.86 7.64 -0.51
C PHE A 28 6.17 7.39 0.84
N ALA A 29 6.08 6.14 1.27
CA ALA A 29 5.57 5.80 2.59
C ALA A 29 6.41 6.43 3.72
N ILE A 30 7.74 6.39 3.60
CA ILE A 30 8.66 7.05 4.55
C ILE A 30 8.45 8.56 4.53
N TRP A 31 8.29 9.17 3.35
CA TRP A 31 8.06 10.60 3.24
C TRP A 31 6.76 11.04 3.97
N ILE A 32 5.66 10.31 3.78
CA ILE A 32 4.40 10.55 4.50
C ILE A 32 4.61 10.39 6.01
N LEU A 33 5.14 9.24 6.45
CA LEU A 33 5.29 8.95 7.88
C LEU A 33 6.23 9.95 8.57
N ARG A 34 7.30 10.39 7.89
CA ARG A 34 8.20 11.43 8.39
C ARG A 34 7.47 12.74 8.64
N ALA A 35 6.56 13.15 7.76
CA ALA A 35 5.77 14.37 7.96
C ALA A 35 4.90 14.28 9.22
N PHE A 36 4.27 13.13 9.47
CA PHE A 36 3.49 12.90 10.68
C PHE A 36 4.34 12.80 11.94
N PHE A 37 5.46 12.08 11.91
CA PHE A 37 6.38 12.02 13.05
C PHE A 37 6.95 13.40 13.39
N ALA A 38 7.30 14.21 12.39
CA ALA A 38 7.79 15.57 12.61
C ALA A 38 6.73 16.52 13.22
N SER A 39 5.44 16.18 13.12
CA SER A 39 4.37 16.98 13.73
C SER A 39 4.18 16.72 15.22
N ILE A 40 4.78 15.65 15.77
CA ILE A 40 4.69 15.31 17.19
C ILE A 40 5.66 16.20 17.98
N PRO A 41 5.21 16.91 19.04
CA PRO A 41 6.09 17.72 19.88
C PRO A 41 7.16 16.87 20.55
N ARG A 42 8.42 17.34 20.51
CA ARG A 42 9.56 16.65 21.14
C ARG A 42 9.41 16.49 22.65
N GLU A 43 8.70 17.42 23.29
CA GLU A 43 8.39 17.42 24.73
C GLU A 43 7.74 16.10 25.18
N ILE A 44 6.94 15.46 24.32
CA ILE A 44 6.28 14.18 24.63
C ILE A 44 7.32 13.05 24.75
N GLU A 45 8.32 13.03 23.87
CA GLU A 45 9.40 12.04 23.92
C GLU A 45 10.34 12.30 25.12
N GLU A 46 10.61 13.57 25.42
CA GLU A 46 11.42 13.98 26.57
C GLU A 46 10.75 13.62 27.90
N ALA A 47 9.45 13.89 28.04
CA ALA A 47 8.67 13.49 29.21
C ALA A 47 8.70 11.97 29.42
N ALA A 48 8.49 11.20 28.34
CA ALA A 48 8.55 9.74 28.42
C ALA A 48 9.95 9.22 28.78
N ALA A 49 11.01 9.92 28.35
CA ALA A 49 12.38 9.59 28.74
C ALA A 49 12.65 9.87 30.23
N VAL A 50 12.10 10.98 30.77
CA VAL A 50 12.15 11.29 32.22
C VAL A 50 11.41 10.23 33.03
N ASP A 51 10.30 9.70 32.53
CA ASP A 51 9.54 8.58 33.11
C ASP A 51 10.27 7.21 32.98
N GLY A 52 11.51 7.20 32.48
CA GLY A 52 12.32 5.98 32.33
C GLY A 52 11.88 5.06 31.19
N CYS A 53 11.08 5.54 30.24
CA CYS A 53 10.72 4.75 29.07
C CYS A 53 11.88 4.67 28.06
N GLY A 54 12.25 3.44 27.68
CA GLY A 54 13.23 3.23 26.60
C GLY A 54 12.69 3.66 25.22
N ARG A 55 13.58 4.07 24.31
CA ARG A 55 13.24 4.58 22.96
C ARG A 55 12.25 3.71 22.17
N LEU A 56 12.42 2.38 22.19
CA LEU A 56 11.51 1.46 21.50
C LEU A 56 10.10 1.48 22.11
N ARG A 57 10.00 1.63 23.44
CA ARG A 57 8.71 1.74 24.14
C ARG A 57 8.01 3.05 23.80
N VAL A 58 8.76 4.16 23.74
CA VAL A 58 8.25 5.47 23.33
C VAL A 58 7.72 5.41 21.89
N LEU A 59 8.51 4.84 20.97
CA LEU A 59 8.10 4.66 19.58
C LEU A 59 6.79 3.88 19.47
N VAL A 60 6.72 2.69 20.09
CA VAL A 60 5.58 1.78 19.90
C VAL A 60 4.35 2.20 20.67
N ARG A 61 4.48 2.74 21.89
CA ARG A 61 3.35 3.08 22.76
C ARG A 61 2.87 4.52 22.64
N ILE A 62 3.70 5.44 22.12
CA ILE A 62 3.38 6.87 22.09
C ILE A 62 3.37 7.39 20.66
N VAL A 63 4.51 7.31 19.97
CA VAL A 63 4.68 7.91 18.63
C VAL A 63 3.80 7.20 17.59
N LEU A 64 3.84 5.87 17.51
CA LEU A 64 3.04 5.10 16.53
C LEU A 64 1.52 5.32 16.70
N PRO A 65 0.92 5.27 17.90
CA PRO A 65 -0.49 5.59 18.10
C PRO A 65 -0.86 7.04 17.72
N LEU A 66 -0.02 8.02 18.02
CA LEU A 66 -0.25 9.42 17.65
C LEU A 66 -0.17 9.63 16.13
N SER A 67 0.69 8.87 15.44
CA SER A 67 0.81 8.90 13.99
C SER A 67 -0.15 7.96 13.25
N ARG A 68 -1.17 7.41 13.92
CA ARG A 68 -2.19 6.56 13.28
C ARG A 68 -2.79 7.17 12.00
N PRO A 69 -3.16 8.47 11.95
CA PRO A 69 -3.66 9.07 10.71
C PRO A 69 -2.63 8.98 9.57
N GLY A 70 -1.35 9.19 9.87
CA GLY A 70 -0.26 9.07 8.89
C GLY A 70 -0.02 7.64 8.43
N LEU A 71 -0.12 6.67 9.34
CA LEU A 71 -0.02 5.25 9.01
C LEU A 71 -1.15 4.80 8.09
N VAL A 72 -2.37 5.26 8.35
CA VAL A 72 -3.54 5.00 7.48
C VAL A 72 -3.31 5.60 6.10
N THR A 73 -2.88 6.86 6.01
CA THR A 73 -2.57 7.52 4.73
C THR A 73 -1.50 6.77 3.93
N ALA A 74 -0.40 6.38 4.57
CA ALA A 74 0.67 5.63 3.92
C ALA A 74 0.19 4.25 3.44
N ALA A 75 -0.60 3.55 4.26
CA ALA A 75 -1.15 2.24 3.93
C ALA A 75 -2.13 2.30 2.75
N ILE A 76 -2.98 3.34 2.67
CA ILE A 76 -3.88 3.57 1.54
C ILE A 76 -3.09 3.77 0.26
N PHE A 77 -2.09 4.63 0.31
CA PHE A 77 -1.28 4.92 -0.87
C PHE A 77 -0.54 3.67 -1.35
N ALA A 78 0.06 2.93 -0.43
CA ALA A 78 0.74 1.67 -0.74
C ALA A 78 -0.24 0.64 -1.33
N PHE A 79 -1.45 0.53 -0.77
CA PHE A 79 -2.49 -0.36 -1.30
C PHE A 79 -2.88 0.04 -2.73
N ILE A 80 -3.22 1.31 -2.96
CA ILE A 80 -3.66 1.77 -4.29
C ILE A 80 -2.55 1.58 -5.32
N ALA A 81 -1.31 1.91 -4.95
CA ALA A 81 -0.16 1.74 -5.83
C ALA A 81 0.09 0.26 -6.16
N ALA A 82 0.09 -0.63 -5.17
CA ALA A 82 0.27 -2.06 -5.39
C ALA A 82 -0.92 -2.71 -6.11
N TRP A 83 -2.14 -2.26 -5.83
CA TRP A 83 -3.37 -2.75 -6.47
C TRP A 83 -3.42 -2.37 -7.94
N ASN A 84 -2.96 -1.17 -8.31
CA ASN A 84 -2.89 -0.71 -9.70
C ASN A 84 -1.61 -1.14 -10.41
N GLU A 85 -0.70 -1.82 -9.73
CA GLU A 85 0.56 -2.27 -10.31
C GLU A 85 0.29 -3.32 -11.39
N TYR A 86 0.88 -3.10 -12.56
CA TYR A 86 0.70 -3.94 -13.74
C TYR A 86 2.02 -4.46 -14.33
N ILE A 87 3.07 -3.63 -14.39
CA ILE A 87 4.30 -3.93 -15.12
C ILE A 87 5.14 -4.98 -14.38
N VAL A 88 5.33 -4.83 -13.08
CA VAL A 88 6.06 -5.79 -12.23
C VAL A 88 5.30 -7.10 -12.19
N ALA A 89 3.98 -7.08 -12.02
CA ALA A 89 3.15 -8.26 -12.07
C ALA A 89 3.22 -8.98 -13.44
N LEU A 90 3.12 -8.25 -14.55
CA LEU A 90 3.21 -8.82 -15.90
C LEU A 90 4.57 -9.47 -16.17
N THR A 91 5.64 -8.90 -15.61
CA THR A 91 7.01 -9.39 -15.83
C THR A 91 7.38 -10.55 -14.90
N LEU A 92 6.89 -10.58 -13.65
CA LEU A 92 7.25 -11.61 -12.67
C LEU A 92 6.25 -12.78 -12.60
N MET A 93 4.99 -12.58 -13.01
CA MET A 93 3.94 -13.62 -13.01
C MET A 93 3.67 -14.09 -14.44
N THR A 94 4.42 -15.10 -14.87
CA THR A 94 4.25 -15.73 -16.19
C THR A 94 3.17 -16.82 -16.18
N ASP A 95 3.00 -17.50 -15.05
CA ASP A 95 1.96 -18.51 -14.81
C ASP A 95 0.56 -17.86 -14.78
N PRO A 96 -0.36 -18.24 -15.70
CA PRO A 96 -1.71 -17.67 -15.76
C PRO A 96 -2.47 -17.74 -14.43
N ASP A 97 -2.29 -18.81 -13.66
CA ASP A 97 -3.06 -19.05 -12.42
C ASP A 97 -2.58 -18.17 -11.25
N LYS A 98 -1.42 -17.53 -11.41
CA LYS A 98 -0.81 -16.68 -10.37
C LYS A 98 -0.84 -15.20 -10.69
N LYS A 99 -1.36 -14.83 -11.88
CA LYS A 99 -1.45 -13.43 -12.29
C LYS A 99 -2.45 -12.67 -11.41
N PRO A 100 -2.07 -11.50 -10.88
CA PRO A 100 -3.02 -10.60 -10.25
C PRO A 100 -4.12 -10.20 -11.21
N LEU A 101 -5.29 -9.86 -10.66
CA LEU A 101 -6.46 -9.47 -11.44
C LEU A 101 -6.14 -8.34 -12.44
N THR A 102 -5.31 -7.37 -12.06
CA THR A 102 -4.87 -6.27 -12.94
C THR A 102 -4.24 -6.73 -14.23
N VAL A 103 -3.45 -7.80 -14.18
CA VAL A 103 -2.82 -8.39 -15.37
C VAL A 103 -3.78 -9.36 -16.05
N GLY A 104 -4.47 -10.19 -15.26
CA GLY A 104 -5.39 -11.22 -15.75
C GLY A 104 -6.53 -10.66 -16.61
N VAL A 105 -7.03 -9.46 -16.30
CA VAL A 105 -8.12 -8.83 -17.08
C VAL A 105 -7.75 -8.66 -18.56
N THR A 106 -6.46 -8.45 -18.87
CA THR A 106 -6.01 -8.29 -20.26
C THR A 106 -6.10 -9.58 -21.08
N SER A 107 -6.18 -10.77 -20.45
CA SER A 107 -6.34 -12.03 -21.17
C SER A 107 -7.71 -12.17 -21.85
N TYR A 108 -8.70 -11.35 -21.48
CA TYR A 108 -10.01 -11.32 -22.14
C TYR A 108 -10.04 -10.53 -23.45
N VAL A 109 -8.99 -9.77 -23.72
CA VAL A 109 -8.83 -8.98 -24.95
C VAL A 109 -7.65 -9.56 -25.73
N THR A 110 -7.95 -10.46 -26.66
CA THR A 110 -6.92 -11.05 -27.54
C THR A 110 -6.95 -10.39 -28.92
N ALA A 111 -5.95 -10.70 -29.75
CA ALA A 111 -5.88 -10.19 -31.12
C ALA A 111 -7.01 -10.70 -32.04
N TYR A 112 -7.64 -11.84 -31.69
CA TYR A 112 -8.62 -12.51 -32.56
C TYR A 112 -10.03 -12.53 -31.98
N VAL A 113 -10.16 -12.60 -30.65
CA VAL A 113 -11.45 -12.69 -29.96
C VAL A 113 -11.42 -11.81 -28.71
N GLN A 114 -12.50 -11.06 -28.50
CA GLN A 114 -12.67 -10.21 -27.33
C GLN A 114 -13.88 -10.69 -26.53
N HIS A 115 -13.62 -11.08 -25.28
CA HIS A 115 -14.62 -11.55 -24.33
C HIS A 115 -15.12 -10.40 -23.47
N TRP A 116 -15.91 -9.49 -24.05
CA TRP A 116 -16.44 -8.30 -23.38
C TRP A 116 -17.18 -8.61 -22.08
N ASN A 117 -17.99 -9.67 -22.08
CA ASN A 117 -18.75 -10.07 -20.89
C ASN A 117 -17.82 -10.39 -19.70
N SER A 118 -16.77 -11.17 -19.95
CA SER A 118 -15.78 -11.54 -18.93
C SER A 118 -14.92 -10.35 -18.51
N LEU A 119 -14.56 -9.48 -19.46
CA LEU A 119 -13.82 -8.25 -19.19
C LEU A 119 -14.60 -7.36 -18.22
N PHE A 120 -15.85 -7.03 -18.53
CA PHE A 120 -16.66 -6.17 -17.67
C PHE A 120 -16.95 -6.79 -16.31
N ALA A 121 -17.20 -8.11 -16.25
CA ALA A 121 -17.36 -8.81 -14.98
C ALA A 121 -16.10 -8.71 -14.11
N ALA A 122 -14.92 -8.96 -14.69
CA ALA A 122 -13.64 -8.84 -14.00
C ALA A 122 -13.35 -7.39 -13.56
N SER A 123 -13.69 -6.39 -14.39
CA SER A 123 -13.55 -4.98 -14.04
C SER A 123 -14.43 -4.58 -12.85
N ILE A 124 -15.67 -5.05 -12.78
CA ILE A 124 -16.55 -4.79 -11.63
C ILE A 124 -15.94 -5.39 -10.37
N ILE A 125 -15.46 -6.64 -10.44
CA ILE A 125 -14.80 -7.31 -9.29
C ILE A 125 -13.55 -6.53 -8.88
N ALA A 126 -12.76 -6.00 -9.82
CA ALA A 126 -11.56 -5.23 -9.53
C ALA A 126 -11.83 -3.91 -8.79
N ILE A 127 -13.03 -3.33 -8.96
CA ILE A 127 -13.44 -2.09 -8.28
C ILE A 127 -13.84 -2.36 -6.82
N VAL A 128 -14.38 -3.54 -6.51
CA VAL A 128 -14.92 -3.86 -5.18
C VAL A 128 -13.93 -3.61 -4.04
N PRO A 129 -12.67 -4.09 -4.07
CA PRO A 129 -11.71 -3.86 -2.99
C PRO A 129 -11.40 -2.38 -2.76
N VAL A 130 -11.36 -1.59 -3.84
CA VAL A 130 -11.11 -0.15 -3.77
C VAL A 130 -12.28 0.57 -3.10
N VAL A 131 -13.51 0.19 -3.45
CA VAL A 131 -14.73 0.74 -2.82
C VAL A 131 -14.80 0.37 -1.34
N VAL A 132 -14.51 -0.89 -0.99
CA VAL A 132 -14.48 -1.33 0.41
C VAL A 132 -13.43 -0.56 1.20
N LEU A 133 -12.22 -0.40 0.64
CA LEU A 133 -11.17 0.40 1.27
C LEU A 133 -11.63 1.84 1.50
N PHE A 134 -12.24 2.47 0.49
CA PHE A 134 -12.73 3.83 0.60
C PHE A 134 -13.76 4.00 1.73
N ILE A 135 -14.75 3.11 1.82
CA ILE A 135 -15.79 3.13 2.88
C ILE A 135 -15.14 2.99 4.28
N LEU A 136 -14.12 2.15 4.43
CA LEU A 136 -13.45 1.96 5.73
C LEU A 136 -12.67 3.21 6.18
N ILE A 137 -12.22 4.02 5.23
CA ILE A 137 -11.28 5.11 5.44
C ILE A 137 -11.92 6.48 5.45
N GLU A 138 -13.05 6.68 4.75
CA GLU A 138 -13.71 7.98 4.61
C GLU A 138 -13.90 8.69 5.97
N ARG A 139 -14.26 7.93 7.02
CA ARG A 139 -14.43 8.45 8.38
C ARG A 139 -13.14 9.03 9.00
N TYR A 140 -11.98 8.48 8.63
CA TYR A 140 -10.68 8.95 9.11
C TYR A 140 -10.18 10.16 8.31
N LEU A 141 -10.55 10.25 7.03
CA LEU A 141 -10.25 11.42 6.18
C LEU A 141 -11.09 12.64 6.59
N VAL A 142 -12.39 12.46 6.86
CA VAL A 142 -13.28 13.54 7.28
C VAL A 142 -12.87 14.13 8.64
N GLY A 143 -12.54 13.29 9.63
CA GLY A 143 -12.08 13.77 10.94
C GLY A 143 -10.71 14.47 10.92
N GLY A 144 -9.82 14.08 9.99
CA GLY A 144 -8.50 14.71 9.82
C GLY A 144 -8.54 16.08 9.17
N LEU A 145 -9.42 16.28 8.18
CA LEU A 145 -9.62 17.57 7.51
C LEU A 145 -10.25 18.63 8.43
N THR A 146 -11.17 18.24 9.30
CA THR A 146 -11.78 19.18 10.27
C THR A 146 -10.83 19.59 11.39
N ALA A 147 -9.91 18.70 11.80
CA ALA A 147 -8.91 19.01 12.84
C ALA A 147 -7.81 19.97 12.34
N GLY A 148 -7.52 19.96 11.03
CA GLY A 148 -6.56 20.88 10.40
C GLY A 148 -7.12 22.28 10.09
N SER A 149 -8.44 22.47 10.11
CA SER A 149 -9.11 23.76 9.86
C SER A 149 -9.14 24.70 11.07
N VAL A 150 -8.65 24.25 12.23
CA VAL A 150 -8.54 25.06 13.45
C VAL A 150 -7.07 25.39 13.71
N LYS A 151 -6.42 26.04 12.74
CA LYS A 151 -5.19 26.83 12.90
C LYS A 151 -5.25 28.04 11.98
#